data_AF-A0AAD9G1W5-F1
#
_entry.id   AF-A0AAD9G1W5-F1
#
_cell.length_a   1.000
_cell.length_b   1.000
_cell.length_c   1.000
_cell.angle_alpha   90.00
_cell.angle_beta   90.00
_cell.angle_gamma   90.00
#
_symmetry.space_group_name_H-M   'P 1'
#
loop_
_entity.id
_entity.type
_entity.pdbx_description
1 polymer ?
#
loop_
_entity_poly.entity_id
_entity_poly.type
_entity_poly.pdbx_seq_one_letter_code
_entity_poly.pdbx_strand_id
1 'polypeptide(L)'
;MKKFDGQVECHRVERSDDKTPIPIVLLNETFAKFQDNCQHIEFGQNDCEFVAELCGDLSSPYDSKALFAKKARELLTDYLLDDNTSPTIRPATVDGSWSDGSYRIGETLLLNLTCRLQKGDDGGDPTMEGVAYYIKMLPKVIDLRYPCFLVDIFGLLMSAFGIVNSGDEEVICEPLIVSFPLLYLYDESMLVPLIRMCVSLKTAVKELTDECNKISGGRGRSVTCVSSAALKRLRFPDKDSVEVNGARTTFEYHEMIYRYVFKARHGDRNVIIKFSKRYGREVHEYCWKAGFAPELLFYDSLPNGWVFIVMEELPLISLCMAKDRAIVRGQLHKIKKALSNASFVHGDLRENNVMWDSVKNRVVLIDFDWSGKD
;
A
#
# COMPACT_ATOMS: atom_id res chain seq x y z
N MET A 1 -13.16 1.77 1.64
CA MET A 1 -14.49 1.91 1.01
C MET A 1 -15.48 1.15 1.88
N LYS A 2 -16.52 1.80 2.41
CA LYS A 2 -17.53 1.09 3.21
C LYS A 2 -18.65 0.60 2.30
N LYS A 3 -19.01 -0.68 2.44
CA LYS A 3 -20.23 -1.23 1.82
C LYS A 3 -21.43 -0.76 2.63
N PHE A 4 -22.10 0.29 2.17
CA PHE A 4 -23.45 0.64 2.65
C PHE A 4 -24.46 -0.01 1.70
N ASP A 5 -25.67 -0.34 2.17
CA ASP A 5 -26.76 -0.96 1.41
C ASP A 5 -26.78 -0.61 -0.10
N GLY A 6 -26.11 -1.43 -0.93
CA GLY A 6 -26.05 -1.27 -2.38
C GLY A 6 -25.19 -0.12 -2.94
N GLN A 7 -24.38 0.57 -2.12
CA GLN A 7 -23.51 1.68 -2.55
C GLN A 7 -22.03 1.40 -2.25
N VAL A 8 -21.16 1.75 -3.21
CA VAL A 8 -19.70 1.66 -3.10
C VAL A 8 -19.15 3.09 -2.99
N GLU A 9 -18.61 3.46 -1.83
CA GLU A 9 -17.94 4.75 -1.65
C GLU A 9 -16.52 4.66 -2.22
N CYS A 10 -16.27 5.32 -3.35
CA CYS A 10 -14.95 5.35 -3.99
C CYS A 10 -14.22 6.66 -3.73
N HIS A 11 -12.90 6.55 -3.56
CA HIS A 11 -11.94 7.58 -3.13
C HIS A 11 -11.64 7.64 -1.63
N ARG A 12 -10.38 8.01 -1.34
CA ARG A 12 -9.97 8.55 -0.04
C ARG A 12 -10.60 9.93 0.11
N VAL A 13 -11.87 10.00 0.50
CA VAL A 13 -12.36 11.24 1.10
C VAL A 13 -11.52 11.42 2.37
N GLU A 14 -10.81 12.54 2.48
CA GLU A 14 -10.23 12.94 3.77
C GLU A 14 -11.39 13.02 4.76
N ARG A 15 -11.55 11.96 5.55
CA ARG A 15 -12.58 11.95 6.57
C ARG A 15 -12.10 12.90 7.65
N SER A 16 -12.97 13.83 8.04
CA SER A 16 -12.73 14.79 9.10
C SER A 16 -12.54 14.15 10.49
N ASP A 17 -12.52 12.81 10.58
CA ASP A 17 -12.43 12.02 11.80
C ASP A 17 -11.04 11.39 12.03
N ASP A 18 -10.00 11.88 11.33
CA ASP A 18 -8.61 11.40 11.38
C ASP A 18 -8.38 9.93 11.00
N LYS A 19 -9.41 9.21 10.53
CA LYS A 19 -9.34 7.81 10.09
C LYS A 19 -9.14 7.70 8.58
N THR A 20 -8.07 8.32 8.09
CA THR A 20 -7.64 8.12 6.70
C THR A 20 -7.30 6.63 6.47
N PRO A 21 -7.82 5.98 5.41
CA PRO A 21 -7.49 4.60 5.10
C PRO A 21 -5.97 4.37 4.99
N ILE A 22 -5.52 3.19 5.41
CA ILE A 22 -4.12 2.77 5.26
C ILE A 22 -3.84 2.57 3.76
N PRO A 23 -2.77 3.17 3.20
CA PRO A 23 -2.36 2.95 1.82
C PRO A 23 -2.21 1.47 1.50
N ILE A 24 -2.67 1.04 0.32
CA ILE A 24 -2.62 -0.38 -0.05
C ILE A 24 -1.20 -0.93 -0.09
N VAL A 25 -0.21 -0.08 -0.39
CA VAL A 25 1.22 -0.40 -0.35
C VAL A 25 1.75 -0.70 1.05
N LEU A 26 1.04 -0.27 2.10
CA LEU A 26 1.33 -0.68 3.48
C LEU A 26 0.51 -1.90 3.92
N LEU A 27 -0.49 -2.32 3.13
CA LEU A 27 -1.34 -3.49 3.40
C LEU A 27 -0.88 -4.75 2.66
N ASN A 28 -0.09 -4.59 1.59
CA ASN A 28 0.57 -5.68 0.88
C ASN A 28 1.86 -5.18 0.22
N GLU A 29 2.97 -5.89 0.45
CA GLU A 29 4.30 -5.50 -0.01
C GLU A 29 4.45 -5.55 -1.54
N THR A 30 3.77 -6.47 -2.23
CA THR A 30 3.81 -6.58 -3.69
C THR A 30 3.28 -5.31 -4.37
N PHE A 31 2.28 -4.63 -3.81
CA PHE A 31 1.86 -3.32 -4.32
C PHE A 31 2.95 -2.25 -4.14
N ALA A 32 3.69 -2.28 -3.03
CA ALA A 32 4.79 -1.34 -2.80
C ALA A 32 5.93 -1.57 -3.78
N LYS A 33 6.33 -2.84 -3.98
CA LYS A 33 7.35 -3.25 -4.96
C LYS A 33 6.93 -2.91 -6.38
N PHE A 34 5.67 -3.13 -6.74
CA PHE A 34 5.16 -2.76 -8.05
C PHE A 34 5.38 -1.27 -8.37
N GLN A 35 5.06 -0.36 -7.44
CA GLN A 35 5.26 1.08 -7.66
C GLN A 35 6.74 1.46 -7.74
N ASP A 36 7.59 0.84 -6.92
CA ASP A 36 9.04 1.05 -6.93
C ASP A 36 9.67 0.56 -8.25
N ASN A 37 9.28 -0.64 -8.67
CA ASN A 37 9.72 -1.26 -9.92
C ASN A 37 9.29 -0.43 -11.14
N CYS A 38 8.11 0.19 -11.14
CA CYS A 38 7.69 1.07 -12.23
C CYS A 38 8.68 2.24 -12.46
N GLN A 39 9.45 2.63 -11.44
CA GLN A 39 10.46 3.68 -11.55
C GLN A 39 11.85 3.14 -11.90
N HIS A 40 12.19 1.94 -11.44
CA HIS A 40 13.59 1.50 -11.37
C HIS A 40 13.89 0.12 -11.96
N ILE A 41 12.89 -0.70 -12.27
CA ILE A 41 13.14 -2.07 -12.74
C ILE A 41 13.89 -2.06 -14.08
N GLU A 42 14.89 -2.94 -14.17
CA GLU A 42 15.57 -3.26 -15.42
C GLU A 42 14.70 -4.21 -16.23
N PHE A 43 14.80 -4.11 -17.56
CA PHE A 43 14.00 -4.91 -18.48
C PHE A 43 14.85 -5.39 -19.66
N GLY A 44 14.47 -6.52 -20.23
CA GLY A 44 15.19 -7.18 -21.31
C GLY A 44 14.52 -6.99 -22.67
N GLN A 45 15.12 -7.61 -23.69
CA GLN A 45 14.64 -7.54 -25.06
C GLN A 45 13.22 -8.13 -25.21
N ASN A 46 12.91 -9.25 -24.55
CA ASN A 46 11.59 -9.86 -24.59
C ASN A 46 10.49 -8.92 -24.06
N ASP A 47 10.81 -8.07 -23.08
CA ASP A 47 9.86 -7.09 -22.52
C ASP A 47 9.59 -5.97 -23.51
N CYS A 48 10.63 -5.51 -24.21
CA CYS A 48 10.51 -4.54 -25.30
C CYS A 48 9.67 -5.09 -26.46
N GLU A 49 9.92 -6.34 -26.86
CA GLU A 49 9.18 -7.03 -27.93
C GLU A 49 7.70 -7.18 -27.56
N PHE A 50 7.40 -7.60 -26.33
CA PHE A 50 6.03 -7.67 -25.84
C PHE A 50 5.33 -6.31 -25.88
N VAL A 51 5.96 -5.23 -25.40
CA VAL A 51 5.31 -3.91 -25.41
C VAL A 51 5.10 -3.40 -26.83
N ALA A 52 6.02 -3.69 -27.75
CA ALA A 52 5.84 -3.36 -29.17
C ALA A 52 4.63 -4.09 -29.76
N GLU A 53 4.49 -5.39 -29.49
CA GLU A 53 3.33 -6.19 -29.91
C GLU A 53 2.03 -5.67 -29.26
N LEU A 54 2.04 -5.43 -27.95
CA LEU A 54 0.91 -4.89 -27.20
C LEU A 54 0.41 -3.58 -27.78
N CYS A 55 1.33 -2.65 -28.08
CA CYS A 55 0.98 -1.38 -28.70
C CYS A 55 0.47 -1.57 -30.13
N GLY A 56 1.13 -2.40 -30.95
CA GLY A 56 0.72 -2.63 -32.34
C GLY A 56 -0.67 -3.25 -32.45
N ASP A 57 -0.94 -4.27 -31.64
CA ASP A 57 -2.17 -5.04 -31.72
C ASP A 57 -3.34 -4.32 -31.06
N LEU A 58 -3.14 -3.66 -29.91
CA LEU A 58 -4.24 -2.97 -29.21
C LEU A 58 -4.49 -1.55 -29.73
N SER A 59 -3.60 -0.97 -30.53
CA SER A 59 -3.86 0.29 -31.23
C SER A 59 -4.62 0.14 -32.55
N SER A 60 -4.78 -1.09 -33.04
CA SER A 60 -5.55 -1.37 -34.24
C SER A 60 -7.07 -1.17 -34.02
N PRO A 61 -7.85 -0.82 -35.05
CA PRO A 61 -9.30 -0.74 -34.94
C PRO A 61 -9.94 -2.10 -34.64
N TYR A 62 -10.95 -2.13 -33.77
CA TYR A 62 -11.74 -3.33 -33.46
C TYR A 62 -13.23 -3.08 -33.69
N ASP A 63 -13.89 -4.03 -34.34
CA ASP A 63 -15.33 -3.98 -34.62
C ASP A 63 -16.20 -4.28 -33.39
N SER A 64 -15.62 -4.85 -32.33
CA SER A 64 -16.33 -5.14 -31.10
C SER A 64 -15.43 -5.17 -29.87
N LYS A 65 -15.99 -4.79 -28.72
CA LYS A 65 -15.36 -4.94 -27.40
C LYS A 65 -14.91 -6.37 -27.14
N ALA A 66 -15.68 -7.37 -27.58
CA ALA A 66 -15.37 -8.77 -27.35
C ALA A 66 -14.07 -9.23 -28.04
N LEU A 67 -13.84 -8.79 -29.28
CA LEU A 67 -12.60 -9.08 -30.01
C LEU A 67 -11.41 -8.35 -29.38
N PHE A 68 -11.59 -7.09 -29.01
CA PHE A 68 -10.57 -6.28 -28.32
C PHE A 68 -10.15 -6.92 -26.99
N ALA A 69 -11.12 -7.25 -26.13
CA ALA A 69 -10.87 -7.92 -24.85
C ALA A 69 -10.22 -9.29 -25.02
N LYS A 70 -10.60 -10.04 -26.07
CA LYS A 70 -9.97 -11.32 -26.39
C LYS A 70 -8.49 -11.16 -26.71
N LYS A 71 -8.13 -10.21 -27.59
CA LYS A 71 -6.75 -9.98 -27.97
C LYS A 71 -5.91 -9.48 -26.80
N ALA A 72 -6.45 -8.56 -25.98
CA ALA A 72 -5.78 -8.10 -24.76
C ALA A 72 -5.52 -9.26 -23.77
N ARG A 73 -6.49 -10.16 -23.58
CA ARG A 73 -6.31 -11.36 -22.72
C ARG A 73 -5.22 -12.29 -23.23
N GLU A 74 -5.17 -12.54 -24.54
CA GLU A 74 -4.18 -13.44 -25.16
C GLU A 74 -2.76 -12.88 -24.90
N LEU A 75 -2.53 -11.62 -25.29
CA LEU A 75 -1.24 -10.95 -25.08
C LEU A 75 -0.81 -10.93 -23.60
N LEU A 76 -1.71 -10.57 -22.69
CA LEU A 76 -1.40 -10.53 -21.26
C LEU A 76 -1.22 -11.92 -20.66
N THR A 77 -1.92 -12.95 -21.16
CA THR A 77 -1.74 -14.33 -20.71
C THR A 77 -0.34 -14.80 -21.06
N ASP A 78 0.05 -14.66 -22.31
CA ASP A 78 1.32 -15.17 -22.84
C ASP A 78 2.51 -14.45 -22.19
N TYR A 79 2.37 -13.17 -21.86
CA TYR A 79 3.46 -12.41 -21.26
C TYR A 79 3.53 -12.53 -19.73
N LEU A 80 2.41 -12.41 -19.02
CA LEU A 80 2.40 -12.36 -17.55
C LEU A 80 2.53 -13.74 -16.91
N LEU A 81 2.13 -14.80 -17.60
CA LEU A 81 2.01 -16.15 -17.05
C LEU A 81 3.00 -17.06 -17.78
N ASP A 82 3.86 -17.75 -17.04
CA ASP A 82 4.87 -18.64 -17.64
C ASP A 82 4.21 -19.79 -18.42
N ASP A 83 4.82 -20.20 -19.54
CA ASP A 83 4.32 -21.17 -20.54
C ASP A 83 3.99 -22.59 -20.01
N ASN A 84 4.22 -22.90 -18.74
CA ASN A 84 4.07 -24.24 -18.18
C ASN A 84 2.82 -24.34 -17.26
N THR A 85 1.66 -24.54 -17.91
CA THR A 85 0.36 -25.03 -17.40
C THR A 85 -0.55 -24.12 -16.54
N SER A 86 -1.77 -23.93 -17.09
CA SER A 86 -3.11 -23.95 -16.46
C SER A 86 -3.49 -22.99 -15.33
N PRO A 87 -2.94 -21.77 -15.30
CA PRO A 87 -3.91 -20.68 -15.24
C PRO A 87 -3.67 -19.69 -16.37
N THR A 88 -4.74 -19.39 -17.11
CA THR A 88 -4.79 -18.34 -18.13
C THR A 88 -5.69 -17.20 -17.66
N ILE A 89 -5.53 -16.01 -18.23
CA ILE A 89 -6.49 -14.93 -18.01
C ILE A 89 -7.74 -15.25 -18.82
N ARG A 90 -8.85 -15.54 -18.15
CA ARG A 90 -10.09 -15.98 -18.82
C ARG A 90 -11.30 -15.23 -18.32
N PRO A 91 -12.33 -15.04 -19.17
CA PRO A 91 -13.58 -14.49 -18.73
C PRO A 91 -14.20 -15.32 -17.61
N ALA A 92 -14.93 -14.66 -16.73
CA ALA A 92 -15.50 -15.28 -15.56
C ALA A 92 -16.86 -14.68 -15.23
N THR A 93 -17.80 -15.53 -14.84
CA THR A 93 -19.15 -15.11 -14.49
C THR A 93 -19.41 -15.34 -13.02
N VAL A 94 -19.85 -14.29 -12.31
CA VAL A 94 -20.29 -14.36 -10.91
C VAL A 94 -21.55 -13.51 -10.73
N ASP A 95 -22.58 -14.12 -10.15
CA ASP A 95 -23.87 -13.50 -9.86
C ASP A 95 -24.43 -12.69 -11.04
N GLY A 96 -24.40 -13.29 -12.23
CA GLY A 96 -24.88 -12.68 -13.48
C GLY A 96 -23.99 -11.58 -14.06
N SER A 97 -22.86 -11.25 -13.44
CA SER A 97 -21.85 -10.32 -13.99
C SER A 97 -20.71 -11.08 -14.63
N TRP A 98 -20.14 -10.52 -15.70
CA TRP A 98 -19.08 -11.13 -16.51
C TRP A 98 -17.84 -10.23 -16.49
N SER A 99 -16.64 -10.79 -16.30
CA SER A 99 -15.36 -10.07 -16.43
C SER A 99 -14.77 -10.17 -17.83
N ASP A 100 -14.11 -9.11 -18.29
CA ASP A 100 -13.36 -9.17 -19.55
C ASP A 100 -12.15 -10.10 -19.44
N GLY A 101 -11.57 -10.30 -18.25
CA GLY A 101 -10.62 -11.36 -17.98
C GLY A 101 -10.28 -11.46 -16.50
N SER A 102 -10.07 -12.67 -15.99
CA SER A 102 -9.69 -12.88 -14.60
C SER A 102 -8.62 -13.96 -14.49
N TYR A 103 -7.61 -13.69 -13.69
CA TYR A 103 -6.56 -14.63 -13.31
C TYR A 103 -6.71 -15.02 -11.84
N ARG A 104 -6.72 -16.32 -11.57
CA ARG A 104 -7.08 -16.86 -10.26
C ARG A 104 -6.26 -18.08 -9.90
N ILE A 105 -6.04 -18.25 -8.60
CA ILE A 105 -5.50 -19.46 -7.99
C ILE A 105 -6.52 -19.96 -6.97
N GLY A 106 -7.15 -21.10 -7.27
CA GLY A 106 -8.32 -21.58 -6.52
C GLY A 106 -9.48 -20.58 -6.58
N GLU A 107 -9.96 -20.14 -5.42
CA GLU A 107 -11.00 -19.11 -5.29
C GLU A 107 -10.43 -17.68 -5.24
N THR A 108 -9.10 -17.53 -5.13
CA THR A 108 -8.47 -16.23 -4.98
C THR A 108 -8.29 -15.55 -6.33
N LEU A 109 -8.87 -14.35 -6.49
CA LEU A 109 -8.66 -13.47 -7.64
C LEU A 109 -7.39 -12.66 -7.46
N LEU A 110 -6.45 -12.78 -8.40
CA LEU A 110 -5.14 -12.11 -8.36
C LEU A 110 -5.03 -10.95 -9.35
N LEU A 111 -5.69 -11.07 -10.50
CA LEU A 111 -5.78 -10.01 -11.49
C LEU A 111 -7.15 -10.04 -12.15
N ASN A 112 -7.73 -8.85 -12.35
CA ASN A 112 -8.92 -8.66 -13.16
C ASN A 112 -8.65 -7.63 -14.26
N LEU A 113 -8.97 -8.00 -15.48
CA LEU A 113 -8.88 -7.16 -16.67
C LEU A 113 -10.27 -6.60 -16.99
N THR A 114 -10.33 -5.30 -17.19
CA THR A 114 -11.50 -4.59 -17.72
C THR A 114 -11.12 -3.93 -19.04
N CYS A 115 -11.90 -4.15 -20.09
CA CYS A 115 -11.66 -3.59 -21.41
C CYS A 115 -12.79 -2.67 -21.86
N ARG A 116 -12.45 -1.57 -22.52
CA ARG A 116 -13.40 -0.68 -23.23
C ARG A 116 -12.78 -0.22 -24.54
N LEU A 117 -13.60 -0.07 -25.59
CA LEU A 117 -13.10 0.42 -26.88
C LEU A 117 -12.71 1.90 -26.80
N GLN A 118 -13.47 2.71 -26.06
CA GLN A 118 -13.22 4.15 -25.90
C GLN A 118 -13.61 4.62 -24.50
N LYS A 119 -13.11 5.80 -24.11
CA LYS A 119 -13.45 6.41 -22.82
C LYS A 119 -14.92 6.88 -22.84
N GLY A 120 -15.69 6.46 -21.83
CA GLY A 120 -17.12 6.80 -21.70
C GLY A 120 -18.07 5.88 -22.46
N ASP A 121 -17.54 4.85 -23.14
CA ASP A 121 -18.33 3.83 -23.81
C ASP A 121 -19.05 2.92 -22.79
N ASP A 122 -20.27 2.47 -23.10
CA ASP A 122 -21.14 1.66 -22.22
C ASP A 122 -21.51 2.29 -20.85
N GLY A 123 -21.28 3.60 -20.65
CA GLY A 123 -21.82 4.40 -19.53
C GLY A 123 -21.29 4.07 -18.13
N GLY A 124 -20.41 3.08 -17.97
CA GLY A 124 -19.82 2.66 -16.70
C GLY A 124 -18.31 2.92 -16.62
N ASP A 125 -17.83 3.29 -15.44
CA ASP A 125 -16.41 3.42 -15.16
C ASP A 125 -15.74 2.02 -15.05
N PRO A 126 -14.66 1.75 -15.81
CA PRO A 126 -14.05 0.41 -15.85
C PRO A 126 -13.44 0.02 -14.50
N THR A 127 -12.88 0.98 -13.76
CA THR A 127 -12.32 0.70 -12.44
C THR A 127 -13.43 0.30 -11.48
N MET A 128 -14.58 0.99 -11.49
CA MET A 128 -15.75 0.64 -10.69
C MET A 128 -16.30 -0.75 -11.01
N GLU A 129 -16.33 -1.13 -12.28
CA GLU A 129 -16.67 -2.49 -12.70
C GLU A 129 -15.70 -3.52 -12.12
N GLY A 130 -14.39 -3.26 -12.20
CA GLY A 130 -13.36 -4.08 -11.59
C GLY A 130 -13.51 -4.23 -10.07
N VAL A 131 -13.80 -3.13 -9.36
CA VAL A 131 -14.07 -3.15 -7.91
C VAL A 131 -15.30 -4.00 -7.59
N ALA A 132 -16.41 -3.79 -8.31
CA ALA A 132 -17.63 -4.56 -8.09
C ALA A 132 -17.41 -6.06 -8.34
N TYR A 133 -16.64 -6.39 -9.38
CA TYR A 133 -16.28 -7.77 -9.69
C TYR A 133 -15.43 -8.41 -8.60
N TYR A 134 -14.39 -7.70 -8.11
CA TYR A 134 -13.56 -8.15 -6.99
C TYR A 134 -14.40 -8.45 -5.75
N ILE A 135 -15.32 -7.55 -5.36
CA ILE A 135 -16.18 -7.74 -4.19
C ILE A 135 -17.05 -8.99 -4.31
N LYS A 136 -17.59 -9.28 -5.50
CA LYS A 136 -18.39 -10.48 -5.76
C LYS A 136 -17.56 -11.77 -5.70
N MET A 137 -16.27 -11.66 -6.03
CA MET A 137 -15.32 -12.78 -6.04
C MET A 137 -14.69 -13.07 -4.67
N LEU A 138 -14.83 -12.16 -3.69
CA LEU A 138 -14.33 -12.40 -2.35
C LEU A 138 -15.00 -13.65 -1.74
N PRO A 139 -14.24 -14.48 -0.99
CA PRO A 139 -14.82 -15.62 -0.31
C PRO A 139 -15.84 -15.14 0.73
N LYS A 140 -16.86 -15.97 0.99
CA LYS A 140 -17.88 -15.68 2.01
C LYS A 140 -17.29 -15.45 3.40
N VAL A 141 -16.15 -16.10 3.67
CA VAL A 141 -15.43 -16.05 4.92
C VAL A 141 -14.09 -15.39 4.67
N ILE A 142 -13.93 -14.17 5.17
CA ILE A 142 -12.70 -13.38 5.01
C ILE A 142 -11.84 -13.59 6.26
N ASP A 143 -10.74 -14.33 6.10
CA ASP A 143 -9.80 -14.65 7.18
C ASP A 143 -8.40 -14.05 6.97
N LEU A 144 -8.12 -13.57 5.75
CA LEU A 144 -6.86 -12.96 5.34
C LEU A 144 -7.08 -11.83 4.34
N ARG A 145 -5.98 -11.22 3.86
CA ARG A 145 -6.00 -10.23 2.78
C ARG A 145 -5.91 -10.90 1.42
N TYR A 146 -6.78 -10.48 0.51
CA TYR A 146 -6.84 -10.93 -0.87
C TYR A 146 -6.42 -9.77 -1.80
N PRO A 147 -5.11 -9.50 -1.94
CA PRO A 147 -4.64 -8.49 -2.88
C PRO A 147 -4.95 -8.91 -4.32
N CYS A 148 -5.40 -7.95 -5.13
CA CYS A 148 -5.68 -8.15 -6.54
C CYS A 148 -5.25 -6.91 -7.33
N PHE A 149 -4.74 -7.12 -8.55
CA PHE A 149 -4.52 -6.06 -9.52
C PHE A 149 -5.76 -5.87 -10.40
N LEU A 150 -6.26 -4.64 -10.50
CA LEU A 150 -7.25 -4.28 -11.53
C LEU A 150 -6.50 -3.59 -12.67
N VAL A 151 -6.55 -4.21 -13.85
CA VAL A 151 -5.92 -3.70 -15.06
C VAL A 151 -7.02 -3.20 -15.98
N ASP A 152 -7.01 -1.90 -16.24
CA ASP A 152 -7.99 -1.27 -17.13
C ASP A 152 -7.31 -0.94 -18.46
N ILE A 153 -7.88 -1.43 -19.56
CA ILE A 153 -7.50 -1.06 -20.91
C ILE A 153 -8.70 -0.39 -21.59
N PHE A 154 -8.63 0.91 -21.80
CA PHE A 154 -9.72 1.68 -22.42
C PHE A 154 -9.20 2.49 -23.61
N GLY A 155 -9.60 2.08 -24.80
CA GLY A 155 -9.00 2.55 -26.04
C GLY A 155 -7.49 2.34 -26.01
N LEU A 156 -6.75 3.43 -26.20
CA LEU A 156 -5.29 3.43 -26.25
C LEU A 156 -4.63 3.67 -24.89
N LEU A 157 -5.33 3.44 -23.77
CA LEU A 157 -4.79 3.70 -22.44
C LEU A 157 -4.81 2.43 -21.60
N MET A 158 -3.71 2.16 -20.91
CA MET A 158 -3.58 1.07 -19.94
C MET A 158 -3.27 1.64 -18.56
N SER A 159 -3.98 1.17 -17.53
CA SER A 159 -3.84 1.61 -16.14
C SER A 159 -3.79 0.41 -15.20
N ALA A 160 -3.17 0.57 -14.03
CA ALA A 160 -3.11 -0.46 -13.00
C ALA A 160 -3.46 0.09 -11.62
N PHE A 161 -4.41 -0.59 -10.98
CA PHE A 161 -4.86 -0.33 -9.62
C PHE A 161 -4.58 -1.55 -8.77
N GLY A 162 -4.37 -1.34 -7.48
CA GLY A 162 -4.38 -2.41 -6.49
C GLY A 162 -5.65 -2.33 -5.68
N ILE A 163 -6.24 -3.49 -5.38
CA ILE A 163 -7.39 -3.61 -4.50
C ILE A 163 -7.14 -4.70 -3.46
N VAL A 164 -7.54 -4.44 -2.22
CA VAL A 164 -7.42 -5.38 -1.10
C VAL A 164 -8.52 -5.16 -0.07
N ASN A 165 -8.97 -6.22 0.60
CA ASN A 165 -9.86 -6.13 1.74
C ASN A 165 -9.09 -5.73 3.02
N SER A 166 -9.64 -4.78 3.78
CA SER A 166 -9.15 -4.36 5.10
C SER A 166 -10.02 -4.88 6.25
N GLY A 167 -11.06 -5.65 5.91
CA GLY A 167 -11.99 -6.30 6.82
C GLY A 167 -12.97 -7.19 6.06
N ASP A 168 -14.05 -7.57 6.73
CA ASP A 168 -15.19 -8.32 6.18
C ASP A 168 -16.16 -7.44 5.38
N GLU A 169 -16.24 -6.14 5.71
CA GLU A 169 -17.14 -5.17 5.06
C GLU A 169 -16.40 -4.02 4.36
N GLU A 170 -15.07 -4.07 4.31
CA GLU A 170 -14.24 -2.99 3.81
C GLU A 170 -13.21 -3.46 2.79
N VAL A 171 -13.20 -2.78 1.64
CA VAL A 171 -12.18 -2.92 0.58
C VAL A 171 -11.54 -1.57 0.31
N ILE A 172 -10.29 -1.56 -0.13
CA ILE A 172 -9.54 -0.35 -0.48
C ILE A 172 -8.97 -0.59 -1.86
N CYS A 173 -9.30 0.30 -2.80
CA CYS A 173 -8.78 0.32 -4.15
C CYS A 173 -8.06 1.66 -4.39
N GLU A 174 -6.84 1.61 -4.90
CA GLU A 174 -6.04 2.81 -5.18
C GLU A 174 -5.31 2.67 -6.53
N PRO A 175 -5.16 3.77 -7.29
CA PRO A 175 -4.31 3.76 -8.46
C PRO A 175 -2.87 3.50 -8.05
N LEU A 176 -2.26 2.46 -8.62
CA LEU A 176 -0.83 2.22 -8.47
C LEU A 176 -0.06 3.00 -9.53
N ILE A 177 -0.58 3.03 -10.76
CA ILE A 177 -0.11 3.83 -11.89
C ILE A 177 -1.33 4.37 -12.65
N VAL A 178 -1.31 5.67 -12.99
CA VAL A 178 -2.49 6.39 -13.47
C VAL A 178 -2.92 5.94 -14.87
N SER A 179 -2.13 6.12 -15.92
CA SER A 179 -2.37 5.57 -17.27
C SER A 179 -1.14 5.77 -18.16
N PHE A 180 -0.85 4.81 -19.05
CA PHE A 180 0.09 4.97 -20.15
C PHE A 180 -0.58 4.78 -21.51
N PRO A 181 -0.15 5.52 -22.55
CA PRO A 181 -0.63 5.31 -23.90
C PRO A 181 -0.07 4.00 -24.50
N LEU A 182 -0.95 3.17 -25.03
CA LEU A 182 -0.63 2.00 -25.86
C LEU A 182 -0.34 2.45 -27.30
N LEU A 183 0.65 3.32 -27.44
CA LEU A 183 1.11 3.84 -28.71
C LEU A 183 2.60 3.52 -28.85
N TYR A 184 2.96 2.82 -29.92
CA TYR A 184 4.36 2.61 -30.25
C TYR A 184 4.92 3.92 -30.79
N LEU A 185 5.47 4.73 -29.90
CA LEU A 185 6.17 5.96 -30.22
C LEU A 185 7.66 5.69 -30.17
N TYR A 186 8.43 6.30 -31.08
CA TYR A 186 9.90 6.33 -31.00
C TYR A 186 10.41 7.18 -29.81
N ASP A 187 9.52 7.64 -28.94
CA ASP A 187 9.83 8.43 -27.77
C ASP A 187 10.06 7.51 -26.56
N GLU A 188 11.32 7.35 -26.18
CA GLU A 188 11.74 6.59 -25.01
C GLU A 188 11.07 7.07 -23.71
N SER A 189 10.71 8.35 -23.60
CA SER A 189 10.13 8.92 -22.38
C SER A 189 8.74 8.37 -22.05
N MET A 190 8.03 7.83 -23.04
CA MET A 190 6.71 7.21 -22.88
C MET A 190 6.80 5.68 -22.92
N LEU A 191 7.67 5.15 -23.77
CA LEU A 191 7.81 3.70 -23.95
C LEU A 191 8.50 3.03 -22.74
N VAL A 192 9.56 3.65 -22.19
CA VAL A 192 10.29 3.09 -21.04
C VAL A 192 9.39 2.94 -19.80
N PRO A 193 8.57 3.94 -19.40
CA PRO A 193 7.61 3.76 -18.32
C PRO A 193 6.57 2.67 -18.57
N LEU A 194 6.07 2.52 -19.80
CA LEU A 194 5.13 1.46 -20.16
C LEU A 194 5.79 0.07 -20.04
N ILE A 195 7.02 -0.09 -20.53
CA ILE A 195 7.80 -1.33 -20.38
C ILE A 195 7.99 -1.64 -18.89
N ARG A 196 8.44 -0.67 -18.09
CA ARG A 196 8.61 -0.87 -16.64
C ARG A 196 7.29 -1.25 -15.97
N MET A 197 6.16 -0.65 -16.35
CA MET A 197 4.85 -1.04 -15.84
C MET A 197 4.53 -2.51 -16.17
N CYS A 198 4.72 -2.94 -17.42
CA CYS A 198 4.45 -4.31 -17.84
C CYS A 198 5.34 -5.33 -17.09
N VAL A 199 6.64 -5.06 -16.98
CA VAL A 199 7.57 -5.91 -16.23
C VAL A 199 7.20 -5.94 -14.75
N SER A 200 6.88 -4.79 -14.17
CA SER A 200 6.44 -4.71 -12.77
C SER A 200 5.17 -5.52 -12.54
N LEU A 201 4.21 -5.48 -13.47
CA LEU A 201 2.97 -6.24 -13.40
C LEU A 201 3.25 -7.74 -13.49
N LYS A 202 4.13 -8.17 -14.40
CA LYS A 202 4.58 -9.57 -14.52
C LYS A 202 5.19 -10.08 -13.22
N THR A 203 6.13 -9.33 -12.65
CA THR A 203 6.76 -9.67 -11.36
C THR A 203 5.73 -9.75 -10.25
N ALA A 204 4.82 -8.78 -10.15
CA ALA A 204 3.83 -8.70 -9.10
C ALA A 204 2.79 -9.83 -9.18
N VAL A 205 2.30 -10.16 -10.38
CA VAL A 205 1.39 -11.29 -10.59
C VAL A 205 2.06 -12.59 -10.19
N LYS A 206 3.34 -12.78 -10.55
CA LYS A 206 4.12 -13.95 -10.12
C LYS A 206 4.27 -14.02 -8.59
N GLU A 207 4.61 -12.93 -7.93
CA GLU A 207 4.72 -12.87 -6.46
C GLU A 207 3.42 -13.29 -5.78
N LEU A 208 2.28 -12.71 -6.19
CA LEU A 208 0.98 -13.07 -5.63
C LEU A 208 0.59 -14.53 -5.90
N THR A 209 0.94 -15.06 -7.06
CA THR A 209 0.76 -16.49 -7.38
C THR A 209 1.58 -17.37 -6.46
N ASP A 210 2.85 -17.06 -6.25
CA ASP A 210 3.74 -17.81 -5.37
C ASP A 210 3.25 -17.78 -3.91
N GLU A 211 2.75 -16.62 -3.46
CA GLU A 211 2.13 -16.47 -2.14
C GLU A 211 0.86 -17.32 -1.99
N CYS A 212 -0.05 -17.26 -2.97
CA CYS A 212 -1.26 -18.08 -2.96
C CYS A 212 -0.95 -19.57 -2.92
N ASN A 213 0.00 -20.03 -3.74
CA ASN A 213 0.40 -21.44 -3.77
C ASN A 213 0.98 -21.91 -2.42
N LYS A 214 1.78 -21.07 -1.73
CA LYS A 214 2.27 -21.37 -0.38
C LYS A 214 1.14 -21.51 0.63
N ILE A 215 0.12 -20.65 0.56
CA ILE A 215 -1.05 -20.70 1.45
C ILE A 215 -1.89 -21.95 1.18
N SER A 216 -2.15 -22.27 -0.09
CA SER A 216 -2.92 -23.46 -0.48
C SER A 216 -2.22 -24.77 -0.10
N GLY A 217 -0.89 -24.85 -0.20
CA GLY A 217 -0.12 -26.03 0.22
C GLY A 217 -0.10 -26.26 1.74
N GLY A 218 -0.39 -25.24 2.55
CA GLY A 218 -0.45 -25.33 4.02
C GLY A 218 -1.86 -25.56 4.60
N ARG A 219 -2.93 -25.43 3.80
CA ARG A 219 -4.33 -25.52 4.26
C ARG A 219 -4.83 -26.97 4.34
N GLY A 220 -4.38 -27.68 5.37
CA GLY A 220 -5.05 -28.87 5.90
C GLY A 220 -6.02 -28.51 7.05
N ARG A 221 -7.03 -27.65 6.84
CA ARG A 221 -8.12 -27.46 7.81
C ARG A 221 -9.29 -26.66 7.23
N SER A 222 -10.49 -27.24 7.30
CA SER A 222 -11.77 -26.55 7.14
C SER A 222 -11.92 -25.55 8.29
N VAL A 223 -11.72 -24.26 8.01
CA VAL A 223 -11.95 -23.19 8.98
C VAL A 223 -13.36 -22.67 8.75
N THR A 224 -14.30 -23.16 9.56
CA THR A 224 -15.69 -22.68 9.56
C THR A 224 -15.88 -21.42 10.42
N CYS A 225 -14.85 -20.98 11.15
CA CYS A 225 -14.91 -19.79 12.00
C CYS A 225 -13.61 -18.96 11.95
N VAL A 226 -13.74 -17.68 11.60
CA VAL A 226 -12.64 -16.71 11.65
C VAL A 226 -12.52 -16.17 13.06
N SER A 227 -11.31 -16.14 13.61
CA SER A 227 -11.11 -15.51 14.92
C SER A 227 -11.27 -13.99 14.80
N SER A 228 -11.87 -13.36 15.82
CA SER A 228 -11.92 -11.89 15.92
C SER A 228 -10.52 -11.26 15.83
N ALA A 229 -9.47 -11.97 16.27
CA ALA A 229 -8.09 -11.53 16.16
C ALA A 229 -7.60 -11.45 14.71
N ALA A 230 -7.93 -12.44 13.87
CA ALA A 230 -7.57 -12.43 12.44
C ALA A 230 -8.24 -11.25 11.72
N LEU A 231 -9.53 -11.00 11.96
CA LEU A 231 -10.23 -9.84 11.40
C LEU A 231 -9.65 -8.49 11.87
N LYS A 232 -9.28 -8.40 13.16
CA LYS A 232 -8.62 -7.18 13.69
C LYS A 232 -7.28 -6.93 13.01
N ARG A 233 -6.51 -7.97 12.70
CA ARG A 233 -5.21 -7.86 12.03
C ARG A 233 -5.30 -7.20 10.65
N LEU A 234 -6.42 -7.43 9.93
CA LEU A 234 -6.65 -6.88 8.59
C LEU A 234 -6.71 -5.34 8.58
N ARG A 235 -6.99 -4.71 9.72
CA ARG A 235 -7.09 -3.25 9.90
C ARG A 235 -5.75 -2.54 10.12
N PHE A 236 -4.63 -3.26 10.19
CA PHE A 236 -3.30 -2.71 10.47
C PHE A 236 -2.30 -2.99 9.35
N PRO A 237 -1.21 -2.22 9.17
CA PRO A 237 -0.23 -2.48 8.11
C PRO A 237 0.33 -3.90 8.12
N ASP A 238 0.75 -4.41 6.97
CA ASP A 238 1.29 -5.76 6.83
C ASP A 238 2.65 -5.91 7.53
N LYS A 239 3.53 -4.92 7.35
CA LYS A 239 4.83 -4.85 8.04
C LYS A 239 4.62 -4.77 9.55
N ASP A 240 5.05 -5.82 10.25
CA ASP A 240 4.92 -5.97 11.71
C ASP A 240 6.18 -6.54 12.35
N SER A 241 7.30 -6.54 11.62
CA SER A 241 8.54 -7.15 12.09
C SER A 241 9.78 -6.56 11.43
N VAL A 242 10.89 -6.66 12.15
CA VAL A 242 12.23 -6.31 11.70
C VAL A 242 13.19 -7.48 11.93
N GLU A 243 14.25 -7.55 11.13
CA GLU A 243 15.34 -8.48 11.36
C GLU A 243 16.47 -7.79 12.10
N VAL A 244 16.91 -8.37 13.21
CA VAL A 244 17.97 -7.84 14.07
C VAL A 244 18.94 -8.98 14.37
N ASN A 245 20.19 -8.83 13.93
CA ASN A 245 21.23 -9.86 14.10
C ASN A 245 20.80 -11.27 13.61
N GLY A 246 20.02 -11.32 12.53
CA GLY A 246 19.48 -12.57 11.97
C GLY A 246 18.29 -13.17 12.71
N ALA A 247 17.79 -12.51 13.77
CA ALA A 247 16.57 -12.90 14.46
C ALA A 247 15.40 -11.98 14.07
N ARG A 248 14.22 -12.55 13.84
CA ARG A 248 13.00 -11.79 13.54
C ARG A 248 12.36 -11.30 14.83
N THR A 249 12.25 -9.98 14.97
CA THR A 249 11.52 -9.29 16.04
C THR A 249 10.14 -8.89 15.52
N THR A 250 9.07 -9.27 16.21
CA THR A 250 7.67 -9.03 15.79
C THR A 250 6.93 -8.06 16.72
N PHE A 251 5.89 -7.43 16.18
CA PHE A 251 5.06 -6.43 16.84
C PHE A 251 3.58 -6.77 16.69
N GLU A 252 2.84 -6.75 17.79
CA GLU A 252 1.40 -7.03 17.79
C GLU A 252 0.60 -5.71 17.87
N TYR A 253 0.08 -5.25 16.73
CA TYR A 253 -0.77 -4.06 16.66
C TYR A 253 -2.07 -4.24 17.46
N HIS A 254 -2.48 -3.19 18.17
CA HIS A 254 -3.76 -3.19 18.89
C HIS A 254 -4.53 -1.87 18.84
N GLU A 255 -3.90 -0.76 18.45
CA GLU A 255 -4.57 0.55 18.35
C GLU A 255 -4.00 1.38 17.21
N MET A 256 -4.86 2.09 16.47
CA MET A 256 -4.47 3.18 15.57
C MET A 256 -4.68 4.49 16.34
N ILE A 257 -3.60 5.22 16.61
CA ILE A 257 -3.65 6.48 17.37
C ILE A 257 -4.04 7.62 16.45
N TYR A 258 -3.33 7.70 15.32
CA TYR A 258 -3.44 8.75 14.34
C TYR A 258 -2.98 8.20 13.00
N ARG A 259 -3.22 8.94 11.91
CA ARG A 259 -2.81 8.56 10.55
C ARG A 259 -1.40 7.94 10.51
N TYR A 260 -1.35 6.64 10.21
CA TYR A 260 -0.13 5.83 10.09
C TYR A 260 0.72 5.72 11.37
N VAL A 261 0.14 6.02 12.52
CA VAL A 261 0.73 5.89 13.86
C VAL A 261 -0.10 4.91 14.68
N PHE A 262 0.55 3.87 15.19
CA PHE A 262 -0.09 2.72 15.81
C PHE A 262 0.56 2.39 17.14
N LYS A 263 -0.24 1.85 18.08
CA LYS A 263 0.31 1.12 19.23
C LYS A 263 0.46 -0.34 18.89
N ALA A 264 1.58 -0.89 19.30
CA ALA A 264 1.83 -2.31 19.23
C ALA A 264 2.49 -2.81 20.52
N ARG A 265 2.42 -4.12 20.75
CA ARG A 265 3.11 -4.80 21.82
C ARG A 265 4.36 -5.49 21.28
N HIS A 266 5.47 -5.38 22.01
CA HIS A 266 6.73 -6.07 21.77
C HIS A 266 7.22 -6.66 23.10
N GLY A 267 7.12 -7.99 23.24
CA GLY A 267 7.30 -8.65 24.53
C GLY A 267 6.31 -8.11 25.57
N ASP A 268 6.82 -7.65 26.70
CA ASP A 268 6.01 -7.06 27.79
C ASP A 268 5.88 -5.54 27.71
N ARG A 269 6.35 -4.92 26.61
CA ARG A 269 6.36 -3.46 26.44
C ARG A 269 5.44 -3.04 25.32
N ASN A 270 4.85 -1.87 25.48
CA ASN A 270 4.20 -1.18 24.38
C ASN A 270 5.21 -0.32 23.62
N VAL A 271 4.98 -0.19 22.33
CA VAL A 271 5.75 0.64 21.41
C VAL A 271 4.81 1.45 20.53
N ILE A 272 5.32 2.56 20.02
CA ILE A 272 4.67 3.32 18.96
C ILE A 272 5.32 2.95 17.64
N ILE A 273 4.50 2.60 16.66
CA ILE A 273 4.92 2.32 15.29
C ILE A 273 4.40 3.42 14.39
N LYS A 274 5.27 4.00 13.57
CA LYS A 274 4.91 5.00 12.58
C LYS A 274 5.37 4.59 11.19
N PHE A 275 4.55 4.87 10.18
CA PHE A 275 4.96 4.86 8.78
C PHE A 275 4.99 6.28 8.23
N SER A 276 6.08 6.66 7.56
CA SER A 276 6.19 7.96 6.91
C SER A 276 6.94 7.86 5.57
N LYS A 277 6.77 8.87 4.71
CA LYS A 277 7.54 9.03 3.46
C LYS A 277 8.84 9.83 3.66
N ARG A 278 8.95 10.52 4.79
CA ARG A 278 10.13 11.31 5.16
C ARG A 278 10.28 11.27 6.66
N TYR A 279 11.51 11.10 7.14
CA TYR A 279 11.78 11.07 8.57
C TYR A 279 13.19 11.53 8.90
N GLY A 280 13.30 12.57 9.74
CA GLY A 280 14.57 13.11 10.21
C GLY A 280 15.20 12.25 11.30
N ARG A 281 15.61 11.02 10.96
CA ARG A 281 16.21 10.05 11.89
C ARG A 281 17.37 10.63 12.72
N GLU A 282 18.30 11.33 12.06
CA GLU A 282 19.47 11.93 12.73
C GLU A 282 19.05 12.94 13.81
N VAL A 283 18.06 13.78 13.51
CA VAL A 283 17.53 14.79 14.44
C VAL A 283 16.76 14.12 15.59
N HIS A 284 15.98 13.08 15.30
CA HIS A 284 15.27 12.31 16.33
C HIS A 284 16.25 11.66 17.31
N GLU A 285 17.24 10.91 16.81
CA GLU A 285 18.27 10.28 17.64
C GLU A 285 19.07 11.30 18.46
N TYR A 286 19.38 12.47 17.88
CA TYR A 286 20.02 13.56 18.60
C TYR A 286 19.14 14.10 19.74
N CYS A 287 17.86 14.35 19.47
CA CYS A 287 16.91 14.84 20.47
C CYS A 287 16.70 13.80 21.58
N TRP A 288 16.65 12.51 21.27
CA TRP A 288 16.56 11.46 22.26
C TRP A 288 17.78 11.43 23.18
N LYS A 289 19.00 11.46 22.62
CA LYS A 289 20.25 11.53 23.40
C LYS A 289 20.31 12.76 24.30
N ALA A 290 19.75 13.88 23.86
CA ALA A 290 19.62 15.11 24.64
C ALA A 290 18.47 15.08 25.67
N GLY A 291 17.66 14.02 25.70
CA GLY A 291 16.56 13.82 26.64
C GLY A 291 15.23 14.47 26.22
N PHE A 292 15.10 14.87 24.96
CA PHE A 292 13.98 15.64 24.41
C PHE A 292 13.08 14.86 23.45
N ALA A 293 13.31 13.56 23.22
CA ALA A 293 12.47 12.74 22.36
C ALA A 293 12.35 11.31 22.93
N PRO A 294 11.34 10.53 22.51
CA PRO A 294 11.30 9.09 22.76
C PRO A 294 12.50 8.39 22.10
N GLU A 295 12.97 7.30 22.69
CA GLU A 295 13.96 6.42 22.06
C GLU A 295 13.45 5.85 20.74
N LEU A 296 14.28 5.97 19.70
CA LEU A 296 14.10 5.28 18.42
C LEU A 296 14.64 3.86 18.56
N LEU A 297 13.75 2.86 18.57
CA LEU A 297 14.10 1.46 18.76
C LEU A 297 14.49 0.80 17.45
N PHE A 298 13.71 1.04 16.40
CA PHE A 298 13.96 0.49 15.06
C PHE A 298 13.63 1.51 13.97
N TYR A 299 14.39 1.42 12.89
CA TYR A 299 14.21 2.22 11.68
C TYR A 299 14.54 1.35 10.48
N ASP A 300 13.55 1.09 9.63
CA ASP A 300 13.69 0.24 8.45
C ASP A 300 13.16 0.96 7.21
N SER A 301 13.87 0.88 6.09
CA SER A 301 13.46 1.50 4.83
C SER A 301 12.61 0.50 4.06
N LEU A 302 11.47 0.96 3.55
CA LEU A 302 10.52 0.15 2.79
C LEU A 302 10.48 0.62 1.33
N PRO A 303 9.99 -0.22 0.40
CA PRO A 303 9.82 0.17 -1.00
C PRO A 303 9.00 1.45 -1.18
N ASN A 304 9.19 2.12 -2.32
CA ASN A 304 8.53 3.37 -2.66
C ASN A 304 8.81 4.50 -1.64
N GLY A 305 9.96 4.48 -0.96
CA GLY A 305 10.38 5.54 -0.02
C GLY A 305 9.56 5.64 1.26
N TRP A 306 8.81 4.60 1.63
CA TRP A 306 8.24 4.50 2.98
C TRP A 306 9.31 4.13 3.99
N VAL A 307 9.11 4.51 5.25
CA VAL A 307 9.95 4.10 6.37
C VAL A 307 9.09 3.55 7.49
N PHE A 308 9.58 2.47 8.11
CA PHE A 308 9.00 1.82 9.26
C PHE A 308 9.78 2.23 10.51
N ILE A 309 9.11 2.98 11.39
CA ILE A 309 9.71 3.54 12.60
C ILE A 309 9.07 2.88 13.81
N VAL A 310 9.88 2.37 14.73
CA VAL A 310 9.42 1.87 16.03
C VAL A 310 10.12 2.66 17.12
N MET A 311 9.35 3.22 18.05
CA MET A 311 9.85 4.03 19.15
C MET A 311 9.20 3.62 20.48
N GLU A 312 9.83 3.97 21.60
CA GLU A 312 9.25 3.69 22.92
C GLU A 312 7.90 4.41 23.09
N GLU A 313 6.95 3.78 23.79
CA GLU A 313 5.75 4.48 24.25
C GLU A 313 6.07 5.26 25.54
N LEU A 314 5.81 6.56 25.53
CA LEU A 314 5.89 7.42 26.70
C LEU A 314 4.49 7.88 27.13
N PRO A 315 4.23 8.10 28.43
CA PRO A 315 2.95 8.59 28.95
C PRO A 315 2.80 10.11 28.72
N LEU A 316 2.78 10.50 27.44
CA LEU A 316 2.76 11.89 27.00
C LEU A 316 1.35 12.48 27.09
N ILE A 317 1.25 13.69 27.62
CA ILE A 317 0.03 14.50 27.64
C ILE A 317 0.28 15.83 26.94
N SER A 318 -0.80 16.56 26.63
CA SER A 318 -0.68 17.90 26.03
C SER A 318 0.15 18.83 26.93
N LEU A 319 1.01 19.64 26.32
CA LEU A 319 1.87 20.59 27.01
C LEU A 319 1.09 21.59 27.88
N CYS A 320 -0.18 21.87 27.54
CA CYS A 320 -1.02 22.78 28.31
C CYS A 320 -1.35 22.26 29.72
N MET A 321 -1.23 20.95 29.95
CA MET A 321 -1.43 20.31 31.26
C MET A 321 -0.21 20.43 32.20
N ALA A 322 0.92 20.95 31.71
CA ALA A 322 2.10 21.19 32.54
C ALA A 322 1.81 22.32 33.55
N LYS A 323 1.93 21.99 34.85
CA LYS A 323 1.61 22.93 35.95
C LYS A 323 2.58 24.11 36.04
N ASP A 324 3.85 23.88 35.74
CA ASP A 324 4.90 24.90 35.85
C ASP A 324 5.33 25.40 34.47
N ARG A 325 4.79 26.57 34.09
CA ARG A 325 5.09 27.24 32.82
C ARG A 325 6.53 27.75 32.74
N ALA A 326 7.18 28.03 33.88
CA ALA A 326 8.57 28.49 33.90
C ALA A 326 9.52 27.34 33.56
N ILE A 327 9.26 26.15 34.10
CA ILE A 327 10.01 24.92 33.74
C ILE A 327 9.86 24.62 32.25
N VAL A 328 8.62 24.62 31.73
CA VAL A 328 8.35 24.38 30.31
C VAL A 328 9.13 25.37 29.43
N ARG A 329 9.04 26.67 29.73
CA ARG A 329 9.76 27.71 28.97
C ARG A 329 11.28 27.51 29.02
N GLY A 330 11.82 27.15 30.18
CA GLY A 330 13.24 26.86 30.34
C GLY A 330 13.69 25.66 29.50
N GLN A 331 12.90 24.59 29.46
CA GLN A 331 13.20 23.40 28.66
C GLN A 331 13.06 23.65 27.16
N LEU A 332 12.04 24.39 26.72
CA LEU A 332 11.90 24.80 25.32
C LEU A 332 13.10 25.64 24.86
N HIS A 333 13.61 26.53 25.72
CA HIS A 333 14.82 27.30 25.41
C HIS A 333 16.06 26.41 25.30
N LYS A 334 16.20 25.40 26.17
CA LYS A 334 17.28 24.40 26.08
C LYS A 334 17.20 23.60 24.79
N ILE A 335 16.01 23.13 24.40
CA ILE A 335 15.75 22.41 23.15
C ILE A 335 16.16 23.27 21.95
N LYS A 336 15.68 24.51 21.89
CA LYS A 336 16.01 25.45 20.80
C LYS A 336 17.52 25.65 20.67
N LYS A 337 18.22 25.84 21.79
CA LYS A 337 19.67 26.02 21.81
C LYS A 337 20.41 24.75 21.38
N ALA A 338 19.97 23.57 21.82
CA ALA A 338 20.58 22.30 21.45
C ALA A 338 20.48 22.05 19.95
N LEU A 339 19.28 22.21 19.38
CA LEU A 339 19.04 22.07 17.94
C LEU A 339 19.89 23.06 17.12
N SER A 340 19.88 24.34 17.48
CA SER A 340 20.67 25.37 16.79
C SER A 340 22.18 25.11 16.86
N ASN A 341 22.70 24.69 18.02
CA ASN A 341 24.12 24.36 18.17
C ASN A 341 24.56 23.17 17.31
N ALA A 342 23.63 22.26 17.00
CA ALA A 342 23.88 21.09 16.15
C ALA A 342 23.53 21.34 14.67
N SER A 343 23.15 22.56 14.29
CA SER A 343 22.63 22.89 12.95
C SER A 343 21.47 21.98 12.54
N PHE A 344 20.56 21.72 13.48
CA PHE A 344 19.35 20.93 13.26
C PHE A 344 18.11 21.78 13.44
N VAL A 345 17.08 21.43 12.67
CA VAL A 345 15.72 21.94 12.82
C VAL A 345 14.73 20.80 12.87
N HIS A 346 13.66 20.96 13.66
CA HIS A 346 12.56 19.99 13.69
C HIS A 346 11.65 20.12 12.45
N GLY A 347 11.60 21.31 11.84
CA GLY A 347 10.82 21.60 10.63
C GLY A 347 9.31 21.77 10.82
N ASP A 348 8.72 21.20 11.87
CA ASP A 348 7.29 21.34 12.20
C ASP A 348 7.05 21.49 13.72
N LEU A 349 7.59 22.54 14.34
CA LEU A 349 7.32 22.81 15.77
C LEU A 349 5.97 23.51 15.94
N ARG A 350 5.01 22.76 16.47
CA ARG A 350 3.65 23.20 16.81
C ARG A 350 3.18 22.53 18.09
N GLU A 351 2.09 23.02 18.68
CA GLU A 351 1.57 22.54 19.97
C GLU A 351 1.36 21.01 19.98
N ASN A 352 0.88 20.42 18.88
CA ASN A 352 0.64 18.99 18.78
C ASN A 352 1.92 18.13 18.70
N ASN A 353 3.06 18.74 18.36
CA ASN A 353 4.35 18.05 18.22
C ASN A 353 5.26 18.28 19.43
N VAL A 354 4.76 19.01 20.44
CA VAL A 354 5.47 19.32 21.69
C VAL A 354 4.63 18.82 22.86
N MET A 355 5.06 17.74 23.48
CA MET A 355 4.33 17.02 24.51
C MET A 355 4.96 17.17 25.88
N TRP A 356 4.20 16.79 26.90
CA TRP A 356 4.65 16.77 28.29
C TRP A 356 4.70 15.34 28.84
N ASP A 357 5.88 14.92 29.26
CA ASP A 357 6.08 13.70 30.05
C ASP A 357 5.84 14.05 31.53
N SER A 358 4.65 13.70 32.03
CA SER A 358 4.23 14.02 33.40
C SER A 358 4.98 13.24 34.47
N VAL A 359 5.58 12.11 34.11
CA VAL A 359 6.34 11.25 35.03
C VAL A 359 7.74 11.81 35.24
N LYS A 360 8.41 12.23 34.16
CA LYS A 360 9.77 12.80 34.21
C LYS A 360 9.81 14.32 34.25
N ASN A 361 8.65 14.97 34.24
CA ASN A 361 8.49 16.43 34.30
C ASN A 361 9.30 17.15 33.20
N ARG A 362 9.16 16.66 31.96
CA ARG A 362 9.94 17.14 30.81
C ARG A 362 9.12 17.35 29.54
N VAL A 363 9.60 18.28 28.72
CA VAL A 363 9.14 18.52 27.35
C VAL A 363 9.73 17.44 26.44
N VAL A 364 8.88 16.85 25.63
CA VAL A 364 9.23 15.81 24.66
C VAL A 364 8.73 16.23 23.28
N LEU A 365 9.63 16.29 22.31
CA LEU A 365 9.32 16.49 20.90
C LEU A 365 8.92 15.15 20.26
N ILE A 366 7.91 15.21 19.41
CA ILE A 366 7.44 14.09 18.59
C ILE A 366 7.24 14.56 17.15
N ASP A 367 7.05 13.61 16.23
CA ASP A 367 6.78 13.88 14.81
C ASP A 367 7.93 14.54 14.03
N PHE A 368 9.00 13.77 13.79
CA PHE A 368 10.23 14.21 13.11
C PHE A 368 10.16 14.16 11.58
N ASP A 369 8.96 14.15 10.97
CA ASP A 369 8.80 13.96 9.52
C ASP A 369 9.44 15.08 8.68
N TRP A 370 9.48 16.30 9.23
CA TRP A 370 10.06 17.47 8.58
C TRP A 370 11.42 17.87 9.16
N SER A 371 11.98 17.04 10.04
CA SER A 371 13.25 17.35 10.68
C SER A 371 14.43 17.12 9.76
N GLY A 372 15.45 17.96 9.89
CA GLY A 372 16.66 17.90 9.08
C GLY A 372 17.74 18.83 9.58
N LYS A 373 18.78 18.99 8.76
CA LYS A 373 19.80 20.02 8.96
C LYS A 373 19.24 21.39 8.58
N ASP A 374 19.62 22.39 9.36
CA ASP A 374 19.33 23.82 9.09
C ASP A 374 20.10 24.32 7.88
#